data_AF-A0A4P7D5V4-F1
#
_entry.id   AF-A0A4P7D5V4-F1
#
_cell.length_a   1.000
_cell.length_b   1.000
_cell.length_c   1.000
_cell.angle_alpha   90.00
_cell.angle_beta   90.00
_cell.angle_gamma   90.00
#
_symmetry.space_group_name_H-M   'P 1'
#
loop_
_entity.id
_entity.type
_entity.pdbx_description
1 polymer ?
#
loop_
_entity_poly.entity_id
_entity_poly.type
_entity_poly.pdbx_seq_one_letter_code
_entity_poly.pdbx_strand_id
1 'polypeptide(L)'
;MEPHAELGRRGAVCPFARAVHNDDSLIFCVWNANNLRFNDFLCVLKKIPESYFRLLARMHGNSKLFSMCIFVRGLEEEQYGRYIDGAHSLIKPAFMEAGLMLGEFHPLSKTKGVHSETFLPMRSSQPAFVVRAMSPHDALFIDRADSPAEVRLHELMNYQRWVGDGLPEAEGMRIHHRIMELRSAIAMQS
;
A
#
# COMPACT_ATOMS: atom_id res chain seq x y z
N MET A 1 -15.82 -2.31 12.42
CA MET A 1 -14.52 -2.99 12.26
C MET A 1 -14.65 -4.38 12.84
N GLU A 2 -15.19 -5.29 12.06
CA GLU A 2 -15.62 -6.63 12.50
C GLU A 2 -14.70 -7.71 11.92
N PRO A 3 -14.65 -8.90 12.54
CA PRO A 3 -14.09 -10.08 11.91
C PRO A 3 -14.90 -10.49 10.68
N HIS A 4 -14.29 -11.27 9.79
CA HIS A 4 -14.95 -11.87 8.64
C HIS A 4 -14.71 -13.38 8.64
N ALA A 5 -15.75 -14.19 8.42
CA ALA A 5 -15.67 -15.64 8.49
C ALA A 5 -14.62 -16.21 7.51
N GLU A 6 -14.50 -15.60 6.33
CA GLU A 6 -13.59 -16.03 5.27
C GLU A 6 -12.18 -15.41 5.37
N LEU A 7 -11.89 -14.61 6.41
CA LEU A 7 -10.60 -13.92 6.56
C LEU A 7 -9.40 -14.89 6.65
N GLY A 8 -9.65 -16.13 7.05
CA GLY A 8 -8.60 -17.15 7.25
C GLY A 8 -7.80 -16.99 8.55
N ARG A 9 -8.13 -15.99 9.38
CA ARG A 9 -7.59 -15.80 10.74
C ARG A 9 -8.63 -15.17 11.66
N ARG A 10 -8.39 -15.23 12.98
CA ARG A 10 -9.21 -14.51 13.96
C ARG A 10 -8.93 -13.00 13.95
N GLY A 11 -9.89 -12.23 14.44
CA GLY A 11 -9.79 -10.77 14.60
C GLY A 11 -10.33 -9.97 13.41
N ALA A 12 -10.19 -8.65 13.47
CA ALA A 12 -10.70 -7.74 12.45
C ALA A 12 -9.98 -7.92 11.10
N VAL A 13 -10.68 -7.61 10.01
CA VAL A 13 -10.14 -7.59 8.64
C VAL A 13 -8.89 -6.72 8.54
N CYS A 14 -9.00 -5.43 8.89
CA CYS A 14 -7.86 -4.53 9.05
C CYS A 14 -7.59 -4.28 10.55
N PRO A 15 -6.41 -4.64 11.07
CA PRO A 15 -6.09 -4.44 12.48
C PRO A 15 -5.97 -2.94 12.85
N PHE A 16 -5.67 -2.08 11.87
CA PHE A 16 -5.45 -0.65 12.09
C PHE A 16 -6.73 0.19 12.05
N ALA A 17 -7.75 -0.24 11.30
CA ALA A 17 -8.91 0.61 11.01
C ALA A 17 -9.58 1.18 12.28
N ARG A 18 -9.67 0.39 13.35
CA ARG A 18 -10.22 0.83 14.63
C ARG A 18 -9.36 1.87 15.32
N ALA A 19 -8.05 1.67 15.38
CA ALA A 19 -7.13 2.61 16.01
C ALA A 19 -7.12 3.95 15.27
N VAL A 20 -7.04 3.93 13.94
CA VAL A 20 -7.04 5.15 13.12
C VAL A 20 -8.33 5.95 13.31
N HIS A 21 -9.49 5.28 13.40
CA HIS A 21 -10.79 5.94 13.62
C HIS A 21 -10.90 6.57 15.01
N ASN A 22 -10.42 5.87 16.04
CA ASN A 22 -10.52 6.37 17.42
C ASN A 22 -9.55 7.53 17.70
N ASP A 23 -8.40 7.57 17.02
CA ASP A 23 -7.36 8.58 17.21
C ASP A 23 -7.54 9.80 16.27
N ASP A 24 -8.71 9.96 15.65
CA ASP A 24 -9.01 11.01 14.65
C ASP A 24 -7.89 11.17 13.59
N SER A 25 -7.27 10.05 13.22
CA SER A 25 -6.08 9.99 12.38
C SER A 25 -6.39 9.57 10.93
N LEU A 26 -7.67 9.56 10.55
CA LEU A 26 -8.14 9.27 9.19
C LEU A 26 -8.66 10.54 8.54
N ILE A 27 -8.15 10.87 7.35
CA ILE A 27 -8.75 11.88 6.49
C ILE A 27 -9.35 11.23 5.24
N PHE A 28 -10.48 11.78 4.81
CA PHE A 28 -11.13 11.40 3.57
C PHE A 28 -10.95 12.52 2.54
N CYS A 29 -10.50 12.13 1.36
CA CYS A 29 -10.34 13.00 0.21
C CYS A 29 -11.18 12.47 -0.93
N VAL A 30 -11.69 13.38 -1.77
CA VAL A 30 -12.38 13.03 -3.01
C VAL A 30 -11.59 13.62 -4.16
N TRP A 31 -11.19 12.78 -5.10
CA TRP A 31 -10.55 13.18 -6.34
C TRP A 31 -11.48 12.89 -7.51
N ASN A 32 -11.86 13.94 -8.25
CA ASN A 32 -12.59 13.79 -9.50
C ASN A 32 -11.59 13.54 -10.65
N ALA A 33 -11.66 12.34 -11.23
CA ALA A 33 -10.85 11.88 -12.34
C ALA A 33 -11.60 11.82 -13.68
N ASN A 34 -12.79 12.45 -13.77
CA ASN A 34 -13.57 12.54 -15.00
C ASN A 34 -12.69 12.92 -16.20
N ASN A 35 -12.71 12.10 -17.25
CA ASN A 35 -11.99 12.32 -18.50
C ASN A 35 -10.47 12.53 -18.37
N LEU A 36 -9.86 12.16 -17.24
CA LEU A 36 -8.40 12.20 -17.11
C LEU A 36 -7.77 11.10 -17.95
N ARG A 37 -6.78 11.45 -18.74
CA ARG A 37 -5.94 10.46 -19.42
C ARG A 37 -5.08 9.75 -18.37
N PHE A 38 -4.80 8.48 -18.60
CA PHE A 38 -4.03 7.65 -17.69
C PHE A 38 -2.67 8.26 -17.28
N ASN A 39 -1.94 8.88 -18.21
CA ASN A 39 -0.66 9.53 -17.88
C ASN A 39 -0.84 10.74 -16.95
N ASP A 40 -1.88 11.54 -17.15
CA ASP A 40 -2.19 12.68 -16.28
C ASP A 40 -2.62 12.19 -14.89
N PHE A 41 -3.38 11.10 -14.84
CA PHE A 41 -3.75 10.41 -13.61
C PHE A 41 -2.52 9.97 -12.81
N LEU A 42 -1.54 9.33 -13.46
CA LEU A 42 -0.27 8.95 -12.82
C LEU A 42 0.52 10.17 -12.32
N CYS A 43 0.54 11.27 -13.10
CA CYS A 43 1.20 12.51 -12.69
C CYS A 43 0.58 13.11 -11.43
N VAL A 44 -0.74 13.02 -11.26
CA VAL A 44 -1.43 13.44 -10.03
C VAL A 44 -1.08 12.51 -8.87
N LEU A 45 -1.16 11.19 -9.08
CA LEU A 45 -0.84 10.21 -8.04
C LEU A 45 0.59 10.36 -7.50
N LYS A 46 1.57 10.67 -8.35
CA LYS A 46 2.96 10.91 -7.94
C LYS A 46 3.13 12.10 -6.97
N LYS A 47 2.17 13.02 -6.90
CA LYS A 47 2.19 14.19 -6.00
C LYS A 47 1.49 13.93 -4.66
N ILE A 48 0.86 12.77 -4.50
CA ILE A 48 0.12 12.42 -3.29
C ILE A 48 1.04 12.27 -2.06
N PRO A 49 2.26 11.70 -2.14
CA PRO A 49 3.17 11.67 -0.98
C PRO A 49 3.44 13.06 -0.38
N GLU A 50 3.67 14.07 -1.23
CA GLU A 50 3.87 15.45 -0.77
C GLU A 50 2.62 15.98 -0.06
N SER A 51 1.43 15.68 -0.61
CA SER A 51 0.15 16.07 0.00
C SER A 51 -0.08 15.38 1.34
N TYR A 52 0.25 14.09 1.44
CA TYR A 52 0.19 13.31 2.67
C TYR A 52 1.01 13.99 3.77
N PHE A 53 2.28 14.33 3.52
CA PHE A 53 3.13 14.95 4.54
C PHE A 53 2.69 16.36 4.92
N ARG A 54 2.19 17.16 3.96
CA ARG A 54 1.61 18.48 4.28
C ARG A 54 0.38 18.39 5.19
N LEU A 55 -0.46 17.37 4.99
CA LEU A 55 -1.64 17.15 5.83
C LEU A 55 -1.23 16.59 7.19
N LEU A 56 -0.33 15.61 7.23
CA LEU A 56 0.24 15.06 8.46
C LEU A 56 0.80 16.16 9.38
N ALA A 57 1.54 17.12 8.83
CA ALA A 57 2.14 18.22 9.59
C ALA A 57 1.10 19.14 10.28
N ARG A 58 -0.18 19.05 9.88
CA ARG A 58 -1.29 19.82 10.45
C ARG A 58 -2.17 19.00 11.38
N MET A 59 -1.90 17.70 11.52
CA MET A 59 -2.69 16.81 12.37
C MET A 59 -2.19 16.86 13.81
N HIS A 60 -3.13 16.89 14.75
CA HIS A 60 -2.84 16.81 16.19
C HIS A 60 -2.93 15.36 16.74
N GLY A 61 -3.38 14.41 15.92
CA GLY A 61 -3.52 12.98 16.28
C GLY A 61 -2.21 12.19 16.23
N ASN A 62 -2.31 10.87 16.36
CA ASN A 62 -1.14 10.00 16.32
C ASN A 62 -0.56 9.93 14.90
N SER A 63 0.58 10.62 14.71
CA SER A 63 1.26 10.72 13.41
C SER A 63 1.62 9.36 12.79
N LYS A 64 1.78 8.31 13.60
CA LYS A 64 2.07 6.94 13.13
C LYS A 64 0.84 6.22 12.56
N LEU A 65 -0.36 6.62 12.98
CA LEU A 65 -1.62 6.07 12.51
C LEU A 65 -2.25 6.88 11.38
N PHE A 66 -1.68 8.05 11.06
CA PHE A 66 -2.21 8.92 10.04
C PHE A 66 -2.42 8.17 8.71
N SER A 67 -3.64 8.26 8.21
CA SER A 67 -4.09 7.58 7.01
C SER A 67 -4.91 8.54 6.17
N MET A 68 -4.68 8.51 4.86
CA MET A 68 -5.41 9.30 3.89
C MET A 68 -6.13 8.37 2.92
N CYS A 69 -7.46 8.38 2.95
CA CYS A 69 -8.30 7.64 2.02
C CYS A 69 -8.79 8.56 0.91
N ILE A 70 -8.39 8.29 -0.31
CA ILE A 70 -8.71 9.09 -1.51
C ILE A 70 -9.72 8.32 -2.34
N PHE A 71 -10.98 8.74 -2.31
CA PHE A 71 -12.00 8.21 -3.21
C PHE A 71 -11.85 8.82 -4.60
N VAL A 72 -11.77 7.97 -5.61
CA VAL A 72 -11.64 8.38 -7.01
C VAL A 72 -13.01 8.31 -7.67
N ARG A 73 -13.51 9.46 -8.09
CA ARG A 73 -14.78 9.59 -8.82
C ARG A 73 -14.53 9.78 -10.30
N GLY A 74 -15.49 9.40 -11.13
CA GLY A 74 -15.42 9.66 -12.57
C GLY A 74 -14.67 8.62 -13.39
N LEU A 75 -14.47 7.44 -12.81
CA LEU A 75 -14.02 6.25 -13.52
C LEU A 75 -15.24 5.37 -13.80
N GLU A 76 -15.32 4.88 -15.04
CA GLU A 76 -16.23 3.80 -15.42
C GLU A 76 -15.68 2.44 -14.99
N GLU A 77 -16.53 1.43 -14.91
CA GLU A 77 -16.18 0.10 -14.41
C GLU A 77 -15.01 -0.54 -15.17
N GLU A 78 -15.01 -0.41 -16.49
CA GLU A 78 -13.97 -0.95 -17.39
C GLU A 78 -12.61 -0.27 -17.16
N GLN A 79 -12.60 0.90 -16.53
CA GLN A 79 -11.39 1.65 -16.24
C GLN A 79 -10.74 1.22 -14.92
N TYR A 80 -11.45 0.56 -14.01
CA TYR A 80 -10.92 0.25 -12.67
C TYR A 80 -9.62 -0.54 -12.70
N GLY A 81 -9.55 -1.63 -13.48
CA GLY A 81 -8.32 -2.43 -13.54
C GLY A 81 -7.10 -1.63 -14.02
N ARG A 82 -7.28 -0.75 -15.00
CA ARG A 82 -6.18 0.09 -15.49
C ARG A 82 -5.84 1.21 -14.51
N TYR A 83 -6.84 1.97 -14.06
CA TYR A 83 -6.64 3.20 -13.28
C TYR A 83 -6.42 2.96 -11.79
N ILE A 84 -6.79 1.80 -11.25
CA ILE A 84 -6.56 1.45 -9.85
C ILE A 84 -5.40 0.46 -9.75
N ASP A 85 -5.55 -0.77 -10.27
CA ASP A 85 -4.52 -1.81 -10.13
C ASP A 85 -3.25 -1.50 -10.95
N GLY A 86 -3.45 -1.10 -12.21
CA GLY A 86 -2.35 -0.73 -13.11
C GLY A 86 -1.61 0.51 -12.63
N ALA A 87 -2.34 1.52 -12.13
CA ALA A 87 -1.71 2.69 -11.55
C ALA A 87 -0.94 2.35 -10.28
N HIS A 88 -1.55 1.59 -9.35
CA HIS A 88 -0.91 1.12 -8.12
C HIS A 88 0.41 0.42 -8.42
N SER A 89 0.41 -0.54 -9.34
CA SER A 89 1.60 -1.30 -9.72
C SER A 89 2.74 -0.40 -10.21
N LEU A 90 2.41 0.66 -10.96
CA LEU A 90 3.39 1.60 -11.52
C LEU A 90 3.93 2.60 -10.49
N ILE A 91 3.14 2.97 -9.48
CA ILE A 91 3.49 4.08 -8.58
C ILE A 91 3.79 3.65 -7.14
N LYS A 92 3.46 2.42 -6.74
CA LYS A 92 3.84 1.85 -5.43
C LYS A 92 5.33 2.05 -5.12
N PRO A 93 6.29 1.85 -6.06
CA PRO A 93 7.71 2.14 -5.80
C PRO A 93 7.97 3.55 -5.27
N ALA A 94 7.38 4.58 -5.91
CA ALA A 94 7.56 5.97 -5.50
C ALA A 94 6.96 6.28 -4.12
N PHE A 95 5.90 5.56 -3.71
CA PHE A 95 5.34 5.69 -2.36
C PHE A 95 6.26 5.06 -1.32
N MET A 96 6.80 3.87 -1.62
CA MET A 96 7.72 3.19 -0.71
C MET A 96 9.04 3.96 -0.53
N GLU A 97 9.55 4.59 -1.59
CA GLU A 97 10.69 5.53 -1.50
C GLU A 97 10.44 6.65 -0.50
N ALA A 98 9.19 7.13 -0.41
CA ALA A 98 8.75 8.17 0.52
C ALA A 98 8.36 7.63 1.92
N GLY A 99 8.56 6.35 2.21
CA GLY A 99 8.20 5.77 3.51
C GLY A 99 6.71 5.44 3.66
N LEU A 100 5.96 5.43 2.56
CA LEU A 100 4.52 5.24 2.54
C LEU A 100 4.13 3.90 1.91
N MET A 101 3.03 3.34 2.39
CA MET A 101 2.34 2.23 1.73
C MET A 101 1.08 2.74 1.05
N LEU A 102 0.81 2.19 -0.13
CA LEU A 102 -0.39 2.47 -0.92
C LEU A 102 -1.23 1.21 -1.05
N GLY A 103 -2.50 1.29 -0.66
CA GLY A 103 -3.51 0.27 -0.93
C GLY A 103 -4.47 0.73 -2.03
N GLU A 104 -4.85 -0.20 -2.89
CA GLU A 104 -5.70 -0.02 -4.07
C GLU A 104 -7.04 -0.73 -3.88
N PHE A 105 -8.16 0.00 -3.99
CA PHE A 105 -9.49 -0.55 -3.73
C PHE A 105 -10.43 -0.23 -4.88
N HIS A 106 -11.23 -1.21 -5.32
CA HIS A 106 -12.32 -0.97 -6.27
C HIS A 106 -13.36 -2.12 -6.26
N PRO A 107 -14.58 -1.90 -6.80
CA PRO A 107 -15.66 -2.90 -6.76
C PRO A 107 -15.32 -4.26 -7.35
N LEU A 108 -14.49 -4.28 -8.40
CA LEU A 108 -14.12 -5.48 -9.14
C LEU A 108 -12.80 -6.11 -8.69
N SER A 109 -12.21 -5.66 -7.57
CA SER A 109 -10.89 -6.14 -7.17
C SER A 109 -10.89 -7.65 -6.97
N LYS A 110 -9.80 -8.26 -7.44
CA LYS A 110 -9.51 -9.69 -7.33
C LYS A 110 -8.30 -9.96 -6.43
N THR A 111 -7.76 -8.94 -5.77
CA THR A 111 -6.66 -9.09 -4.83
C THR A 111 -7.12 -9.95 -3.65
N LYS A 112 -6.47 -11.10 -3.49
CA LYS A 112 -6.76 -12.10 -2.45
C LYS A 112 -6.14 -11.70 -1.11
N GLY A 113 -6.76 -12.15 -0.04
CA GLY A 113 -6.22 -12.01 1.30
C GLY A 113 -4.96 -12.85 1.52
N VAL A 114 -4.05 -12.35 2.36
CA VAL A 114 -2.80 -13.05 2.71
C VAL A 114 -3.05 -14.46 3.30
N HIS A 115 -4.18 -14.64 3.99
CA HIS A 115 -4.54 -15.89 4.66
C HIS A 115 -5.75 -16.58 4.03
N SER A 116 -6.23 -16.11 2.88
CA SER A 116 -7.45 -16.64 2.26
C SER A 116 -7.47 -16.40 0.76
N GLU A 117 -7.63 -17.50 0.03
CA GLU A 117 -7.71 -17.51 -1.43
C GLU A 117 -9.07 -17.02 -1.96
N THR A 118 -10.09 -16.97 -1.10
CA THR A 118 -11.47 -16.60 -1.46
C THR A 118 -11.86 -15.22 -0.98
N PHE A 119 -11.24 -14.73 0.10
CA PHE A 119 -11.53 -13.41 0.63
C PHE A 119 -10.82 -12.32 -0.16
N LEU A 120 -11.56 -11.28 -0.55
CA LEU A 120 -11.10 -10.20 -1.41
C LEU A 120 -11.10 -8.87 -0.64
N PRO A 121 -10.07 -8.62 0.20
CA PRO A 121 -10.04 -7.47 1.12
C PRO A 121 -10.03 -6.11 0.43
N MET A 122 -9.63 -6.08 -0.84
CA MET A 122 -9.50 -4.84 -1.62
C MET A 122 -10.78 -4.48 -2.40
N ARG A 123 -11.86 -5.25 -2.23
CA ARG A 123 -13.18 -4.86 -2.75
C ARG A 123 -13.78 -3.75 -1.90
N SER A 124 -14.21 -2.70 -2.57
CA SER A 124 -14.91 -1.56 -1.97
C SER A 124 -16.07 -1.13 -2.86
N SER A 125 -17.06 -0.42 -2.30
CA SER A 125 -18.19 0.10 -3.08
C SER A 125 -17.81 1.23 -4.06
N GLN A 126 -16.64 1.83 -3.89
CA GLN A 126 -16.13 2.93 -4.69
C GLN A 126 -14.62 2.78 -4.89
N PRO A 127 -14.06 3.13 -6.07
CA PRO A 127 -12.62 3.17 -6.29
C PRO A 127 -11.93 4.08 -5.28
N ALA A 128 -10.84 3.61 -4.68
CA ALA A 128 -10.09 4.38 -3.71
C ALA A 128 -8.62 3.98 -3.65
N PHE A 129 -7.81 4.93 -3.20
CA PHE A 129 -6.45 4.69 -2.71
C PHE A 129 -6.38 4.98 -1.23
N VAL A 130 -5.70 4.14 -0.46
CA VAL A 130 -5.39 4.41 0.95
C VAL A 130 -3.89 4.56 1.10
N VAL A 131 -3.47 5.70 1.66
CA VAL A 131 -2.08 6.04 1.91
C VAL A 131 -1.84 6.10 3.41
N ARG A 132 -0.78 5.45 3.87
CA ARG A 132 -0.32 5.54 5.27
C ARG A 132 1.19 5.36 5.33
N ALA A 133 1.79 5.67 6.48
CA ALA A 133 3.17 5.27 6.76
C ALA A 133 3.33 3.74 6.64
N MET A 134 4.49 3.30 6.17
CA MET A 134 4.87 1.89 6.25
C MET A 134 4.97 1.43 7.70
N SER A 135 4.72 0.15 7.91
CA SER A 135 4.67 -0.51 9.22
C SER A 135 5.28 -1.90 9.16
N PRO A 136 5.64 -2.52 10.29
CA PRO A 136 6.13 -3.90 10.32
C PRO A 136 5.21 -4.94 9.65
N HIS A 137 3.91 -4.66 9.59
CA HIS A 137 2.95 -5.56 8.93
C HIS A 137 3.11 -5.60 7.40
N ASP A 138 3.80 -4.63 6.80
CA ASP A 138 4.00 -4.57 5.36
C ASP A 138 4.92 -5.66 4.81
N ALA A 139 5.67 -6.34 5.67
CA ALA A 139 6.44 -7.54 5.32
C ALA A 139 5.60 -8.63 4.62
N LEU A 140 4.29 -8.67 4.85
CA LEU A 140 3.37 -9.63 4.22
C LEU A 140 3.02 -9.28 2.75
N PHE A 141 3.29 -8.05 2.31
CA PHE A 141 2.84 -7.49 1.04
C PHE A 141 4.00 -7.09 0.10
N ILE A 142 5.22 -7.46 0.46
CA ILE A 142 6.46 -7.22 -0.28
C ILE A 142 7.19 -8.53 -0.53
N ASP A 143 8.22 -8.51 -1.38
CA ASP A 143 9.08 -9.68 -1.67
C ASP A 143 8.30 -10.91 -2.18
N ARG A 144 7.18 -10.67 -2.87
CA ARG A 144 6.32 -11.75 -3.36
C ARG A 144 6.99 -12.49 -4.51
N ALA A 145 6.91 -13.83 -4.49
CA ALA A 145 7.59 -14.68 -5.45
C ALA A 145 7.11 -14.51 -6.91
N ASP A 146 5.89 -13.99 -7.10
CA ASP A 146 5.29 -13.66 -8.39
C ASP A 146 5.79 -12.32 -8.97
N SER A 147 6.58 -11.55 -8.22
CA SER A 147 7.12 -10.27 -8.65
C SER A 147 8.56 -10.40 -9.20
N PRO A 148 8.98 -9.58 -10.18
CA PRO A 148 10.36 -9.55 -10.67
C PRO A 148 11.39 -9.30 -9.55
N ALA A 149 12.59 -9.85 -9.70
CA ALA A 149 13.63 -9.78 -8.67
C ALA A 149 14.02 -8.33 -8.32
N GLU A 150 14.07 -7.45 -9.31
CA GLU A 150 14.39 -6.02 -9.16
C GLU A 150 13.30 -5.28 -8.36
N VAL A 151 12.03 -5.61 -8.61
CA VAL A 151 10.91 -5.06 -7.86
C VAL A 151 11.00 -5.49 -6.40
N ARG A 152 11.19 -6.78 -6.15
CA ARG A 152 11.33 -7.34 -4.80
C ARG A 152 12.51 -6.73 -4.05
N LEU A 153 13.65 -6.56 -4.72
CA LEU A 153 14.84 -5.92 -4.16
C LEU A 153 14.53 -4.45 -3.77
N HIS A 154 13.88 -3.71 -4.66
CA HIS A 154 13.48 -2.33 -4.41
C HIS A 154 12.53 -2.21 -3.22
N GLU A 155 11.53 -3.08 -3.13
CA GLU A 155 10.60 -3.13 -2.00
C GLU A 155 11.31 -3.41 -0.67
N LEU A 156 12.18 -4.44 -0.63
CA LEU A 156 12.91 -4.80 0.58
C LEU A 156 13.88 -3.71 1.03
N MET A 157 14.57 -3.05 0.10
CA MET A 157 15.48 -1.94 0.43
C MET A 157 14.74 -0.76 1.06
N ASN A 158 13.58 -0.38 0.51
CA ASN A 158 12.77 0.70 1.09
C ASN A 158 12.13 0.28 2.42
N TYR A 159 11.65 -0.95 2.52
CA TYR A 159 11.12 -1.48 3.77
C TYR A 159 12.18 -1.48 4.88
N GLN A 160 13.39 -1.97 4.60
CA GLN A 160 14.51 -1.93 5.54
C GLN A 160 14.83 -0.49 5.95
N ARG A 161 14.90 0.44 5.00
CA ARG A 161 15.21 1.85 5.27
C ARG A 161 14.22 2.52 6.22
N TRP A 162 12.93 2.27 6.04
CA TRP A 162 11.88 3.03 6.73
C TRP A 162 11.30 2.33 7.95
N VAL A 163 11.40 1.00 8.02
CA VAL A 163 10.82 0.18 9.09
C VAL A 163 11.89 -0.56 9.89
N GLY A 164 13.11 -0.72 9.36
CA GLY A 164 14.15 -1.58 9.91
C GLY A 164 14.49 -1.34 11.38
N ASP A 165 14.61 -0.08 11.80
CA ASP A 165 14.94 0.29 13.18
C ASP A 165 13.87 -0.16 14.20
N GLY A 166 12.65 -0.41 13.74
CA GLY A 166 11.54 -0.89 14.57
C GLY A 166 11.38 -2.42 14.57
N LEU A 167 12.23 -3.17 13.86
CA LEU A 167 12.13 -4.61 13.74
C LEU A 167 12.95 -5.35 14.80
N PRO A 168 12.54 -6.57 15.21
CA PRO A 168 13.41 -7.47 15.95
C PRO A 168 14.70 -7.76 15.17
N GLU A 169 15.83 -7.88 15.87
CA GLU A 169 17.15 -8.07 15.26
C GLU A 169 17.19 -9.25 14.27
N ALA A 170 16.61 -10.38 14.64
CA ALA A 170 16.52 -11.57 13.79
C ALA A 170 15.79 -11.31 12.46
N GLU A 171 14.73 -10.49 12.49
CA GLU A 171 13.96 -10.13 11.31
C GLU A 171 14.74 -9.13 10.44
N GLY A 172 15.42 -8.16 11.06
CA GLY A 172 16.33 -7.25 10.37
C GLY A 172 17.46 -7.98 9.64
N MET A 173 18.07 -8.98 10.29
CA MET A 173 19.09 -9.85 9.67
C MET A 173 18.52 -10.66 8.50
N ARG A 174 17.33 -11.24 8.64
CA ARG A 174 16.65 -12.00 7.57
C ARG A 174 16.44 -11.15 6.32
N ILE A 175 15.95 -9.92 6.51
CA ILE A 175 15.74 -8.96 5.40
C ILE A 175 17.06 -8.59 4.74
N HIS A 176 18.09 -8.27 5.54
CA HIS A 176 19.40 -7.93 5.00
C HIS A 176 19.99 -9.06 4.16
N HIS A 177 19.92 -10.31 4.65
CA HIS A 177 20.37 -11.48 3.90
C HIS A 177 19.60 -11.62 2.58
N ARG A 178 18.27 -11.47 2.62
CA ARG A 178 17.42 -11.56 1.43
C ARG A 178 17.76 -10.51 0.37
N ILE A 179 18.09 -9.29 0.78
CA ILE A 179 18.57 -8.23 -0.11
C ILE A 179 19.89 -8.64 -0.79
N MET A 180 20.84 -9.23 -0.04
CA MET A 180 22.11 -9.69 -0.59
C MET A 180 21.94 -10.84 -1.59
N GLU A 181 21.04 -11.78 -1.31
CA GLU A 181 20.69 -12.88 -2.23
C GLU A 181 20.16 -12.33 -3.55
N LEU A 182 19.19 -11.41 -3.49
CA LEU A 182 18.58 -10.82 -4.70
C LEU A 182 19.60 -10.02 -5.51
N ARG A 183 20.47 -9.23 -4.86
CA ARG A 183 21.55 -8.51 -5.54
C ARG A 183 22.48 -9.45 -6.30
N SER A 184 22.90 -10.54 -5.66
CA SER A 184 23.77 -11.54 -6.28
C SER A 184 23.06 -12.21 -7.46
N ALA A 185 21.79 -12.59 -7.30
CA ALA A 185 21.02 -13.24 -8.36
C ALA A 185 20.82 -12.35 -9.59
N ILE A 186 20.54 -11.06 -9.41
CA ILE A 186 20.39 -10.08 -10.50
C ILE A 186 21.73 -9.86 -11.21
N ALA A 187 22.83 -9.72 -10.46
CA ALA A 187 24.16 -9.53 -11.03
C ALA A 187 24.62 -10.72 -11.88
N MET A 188 24.22 -11.95 -11.53
CA MET A 188 24.53 -13.16 -12.32
C MET A 188 23.69 -13.30 -13.60
N GLN A 189 22.64 -12.49 -13.76
CA GLN A 189 21.75 -12.49 -14.93
C GLN A 189 22.04 -11.34 -15.90
N SER A 190 22.95 -10.42 -15.53
CA SER A 190 23.39 -9.27 -16.33
C SER A 190 24.69 -9.58 -17.08
#